data_AF-A0A5B6YTS7-F1
#
_entry.id   AF-A0A5B6YTS7-F1
#
_cell.length_a   1.000
_cell.length_b   1.000
_cell.length_c   1.000
_cell.angle_alpha   90.00
_cell.angle_beta   90.00
_cell.angle_gamma   90.00
#
_symmetry.space_group_name_H-M   'P 1'
#
loop_
_entity.id
_entity.type
_entity.pdbx_description
1 polymer ?
#
loop_
_entity_poly.entity_id
_entity_poly.type
_entity_poly.pdbx_seq_one_letter_code
_entity_poly.pdbx_strand_id
1 'polypeptide(L)'
;MMIQMSFRAYLIRRSQALRALRELAVAKAKLKEIRALFNNFSYRRRVASNAEERQKFSERIIVLLLTVDAIEGADLMVRSAKRSMVDELEAMLDVVDPQPPGKSLSMKRRMFDMPDGVIQKQLAEGVAQVVQMLDQEQNGAQTFEACF
;
A
#
# COMPACT_ATOMS: atom_id res chain seq x y z
N MET A 1 -35.79 -3.44 32.25
CA MET A 1 -34.72 -2.69 31.54
C MET A 1 -34.10 -3.42 30.35
N MET A 2 -34.02 -4.76 30.31
CA MET A 2 -33.40 -5.48 29.17
C MET A 2 -34.04 -5.17 27.81
N ILE A 3 -35.37 -5.18 27.70
CA ILE A 3 -36.07 -4.97 26.41
C ILE A 3 -35.71 -3.62 25.77
N GLN A 4 -35.64 -2.54 26.56
CA GLN A 4 -35.27 -1.21 26.08
C GLN A 4 -33.81 -1.13 25.63
N MET A 5 -32.90 -1.82 26.34
CA MET A 5 -31.48 -1.88 25.97
C MET A 5 -31.28 -2.65 24.66
N SER A 6 -31.96 -3.78 24.49
CA SER A 6 -31.95 -4.57 23.25
C SER A 6 -32.48 -3.78 22.06
N PHE A 7 -33.59 -3.06 22.26
CA PHE A 7 -34.20 -2.23 21.22
C PHE A 7 -33.29 -1.05 20.81
N ARG A 8 -32.69 -0.34 21.78
CA ARG A 8 -31.71 0.72 21.51
C ARG A 8 -30.50 0.17 20.76
N ALA A 9 -29.95 -0.97 21.18
CA ALA A 9 -28.82 -1.60 20.51
C ALA A 9 -29.16 -2.02 19.06
N TYR A 10 -30.38 -2.49 18.81
CA TYR A 10 -30.86 -2.78 17.46
C TYR A 10 -30.94 -1.51 16.58
N LEU A 11 -31.53 -0.42 17.10
CA LEU A 11 -31.63 0.84 16.36
C LEU A 11 -30.25 1.42 16.00
N ILE A 12 -29.30 1.37 16.95
CA ILE A 12 -27.92 1.81 16.73
C ILE A 12 -27.27 0.98 15.61
N ARG A 13 -27.31 -0.36 15.72
CA ARG A 13 -26.74 -1.25 14.69
C ARG A 13 -27.34 -0.99 13.31
N ARG A 14 -28.67 -0.85 13.22
CA ARG A 14 -29.36 -0.58 11.96
C ARG A 14 -28.96 0.79 11.37
N SER A 15 -28.89 1.83 12.20
CA SER A 15 -28.46 3.16 11.74
C SER A 15 -27.01 3.16 11.25
N GLN A 16 -26.12 2.43 11.91
CA GLN A 16 -24.71 2.32 11.55
C GLN A 16 -24.53 1.59 10.22
N ALA A 17 -25.25 0.48 10.01
CA ALA A 17 -25.23 -0.24 8.73
C ALA A 17 -25.71 0.64 7.57
N LEU A 18 -26.79 1.41 7.76
CA LEU A 18 -27.30 2.33 6.74
C LEU A 18 -26.34 3.48 6.44
N ARG A 19 -25.64 4.01 7.46
CA ARG A 19 -24.59 5.02 7.26
C ARG A 19 -23.43 4.46 6.44
N ALA A 20 -22.92 3.28 6.80
CA ALA A 20 -21.84 2.62 6.07
C ALA A 20 -22.22 2.33 4.61
N LEU A 21 -23.46 1.88 4.35
CA LEU A 21 -23.95 1.68 2.98
C LEU A 21 -24.02 2.98 2.17
N ARG A 22 -24.39 4.11 2.80
CA ARG A 22 -24.36 5.43 2.15
C ARG A 22 -22.94 5.84 1.76
N GLU A 23 -21.99 5.74 2.69
CA GLU A 23 -20.59 6.07 2.43
C GLU A 23 -20.00 5.18 1.33
N LEU A 24 -20.32 3.89 1.36
CA LEU A 24 -19.91 2.91 0.37
C LEU A 24 -20.50 3.22 -1.02
N ALA A 25 -21.73 3.72 -1.10
CA ALA A 25 -22.33 4.13 -2.37
C ALA A 25 -21.60 5.34 -3.00
N VAL A 26 -21.18 6.31 -2.18
CA VAL A 26 -20.37 7.46 -2.65
C VAL A 26 -19.01 6.98 -3.16
N ALA A 27 -18.34 6.13 -2.39
CA ALA A 27 -17.07 5.55 -2.80
C ALA A 27 -17.20 4.73 -4.09
N LYS A 28 -18.30 3.97 -4.25
CA LYS A 28 -18.58 3.20 -5.46
C LYS A 28 -18.85 4.08 -6.69
N ALA A 29 -19.45 5.25 -6.51
CA ALA A 29 -19.58 6.23 -7.57
C ALA A 29 -18.19 6.75 -8.02
N LYS A 30 -17.31 7.06 -7.06
CA LYS A 30 -15.92 7.48 -7.35
C LYS A 30 -15.11 6.40 -8.04
N LEU A 31 -15.27 5.14 -7.64
CA LEU A 31 -14.67 4.00 -8.35
C LEU A 31 -15.12 3.94 -9.81
N LYS A 32 -16.41 4.15 -10.11
CA LYS A 32 -16.90 4.19 -11.49
C LYS A 32 -16.28 5.32 -12.30
N GLU A 33 -16.10 6.51 -11.71
CA GLU A 33 -15.41 7.62 -12.38
C GLU A 33 -13.96 7.26 -12.72
N ILE A 34 -13.22 6.69 -11.76
CA ILE A 34 -11.83 6.27 -11.96
C ILE A 34 -11.76 5.16 -13.02
N ARG A 35 -12.68 4.20 -13.00
CA ARG A 35 -12.78 3.13 -14.00
C ARG A 35 -13.02 3.70 -15.40
N ALA A 36 -13.88 4.70 -15.53
CA ALA A 36 -14.13 5.36 -16.81
C ALA A 36 -12.87 6.06 -17.35
N LEU A 37 -12.11 6.72 -16.48
CA LEU A 37 -10.81 7.33 -16.84
C LEU A 37 -9.78 6.26 -17.22
N PHE A 38 -9.70 5.17 -16.46
CA PHE A 38 -8.78 4.07 -16.71
C PHE A 38 -9.06 3.37 -18.04
N ASN A 39 -10.33 3.20 -18.43
CA ASN A 39 -10.67 2.57 -19.70
C ASN A 39 -10.58 3.55 -20.89
N ASN A 40 -10.42 4.84 -20.65
CA ASN A 40 -10.26 5.82 -21.72
C ASN A 40 -8.86 5.70 -22.35
N PHE A 41 -8.82 5.26 -23.60
CA PHE A 41 -7.58 5.05 -24.35
C PHE A 41 -6.65 6.27 -24.38
N SER A 42 -7.22 7.46 -24.60
CA SER A 42 -6.44 8.71 -24.66
C SER A 42 -5.83 9.06 -23.31
N TYR A 43 -6.55 8.78 -22.21
CA TYR A 43 -6.09 9.04 -20.86
C TYR A 43 -5.02 8.03 -20.44
N ARG A 44 -5.19 6.74 -20.74
CA ARG A 44 -4.16 5.70 -20.51
C ARG A 44 -2.83 6.06 -21.18
N ARG A 45 -2.87 6.55 -22.42
CA ARG A 45 -1.65 6.98 -23.12
C ARG A 45 -0.96 8.13 -22.39
N ARG A 46 -1.71 9.13 -21.91
CA ARG A 46 -1.14 10.24 -21.12
C ARG A 46 -0.55 9.78 -19.79
N VAL A 47 -1.23 8.88 -19.09
CA VAL A 47 -0.75 8.28 -17.84
C VAL A 47 0.53 7.46 -18.07
N ALA A 48 0.65 6.76 -19.20
CA ALA A 48 1.86 6.02 -19.55
C ALA A 48 3.05 6.93 -19.92
N SER A 49 2.79 8.07 -20.58
CA SER A 49 3.84 8.97 -21.07
C SER A 49 4.30 10.02 -20.05
N ASN A 50 3.41 10.49 -19.17
CA ASN A 50 3.71 11.57 -18.22
C ASN A 50 3.76 11.05 -16.78
N ALA A 51 4.94 11.10 -16.17
CA ALA A 51 5.14 10.65 -14.79
C ALA A 51 4.27 11.45 -13.78
N GLU A 52 4.05 12.74 -14.01
CA GLU A 52 3.20 13.58 -13.15
C GLU A 52 1.72 13.16 -13.23
N GLU A 53 1.21 12.86 -14.43
CA GLU A 53 -0.18 12.39 -14.59
C GLU A 53 -0.35 10.98 -14.03
N ARG A 54 0.67 10.14 -14.14
CA ARG A 54 0.73 8.82 -13.49
C ARG A 54 0.65 8.93 -11.98
N GLN A 55 1.41 9.86 -11.40
CA GLN A 55 1.40 10.13 -9.96
C GLN A 55 0.02 10.62 -9.51
N LYS A 56 -0.56 11.63 -10.19
CA LYS A 56 -1.91 12.15 -9.88
C LYS A 56 -2.98 11.07 -9.95
N PHE A 57 -2.89 10.16 -10.93
CA PHE A 57 -3.85 9.07 -11.05
C PHE A 57 -3.69 8.03 -9.93
N SER A 58 -2.45 7.71 -9.57
CA SER A 58 -2.12 6.80 -8.46
C SER A 58 -2.60 7.37 -7.13
N GLU A 59 -2.36 8.65 -6.87
CA GLU A 59 -2.87 9.36 -5.69
C GLU A 59 -4.40 9.30 -5.62
N ARG A 60 -5.08 9.49 -6.76
CA ARG A 60 -6.54 9.41 -6.82
C ARG A 60 -7.06 8.01 -6.46
N ILE A 61 -6.36 6.95 -6.85
CA ILE A 61 -6.67 5.57 -6.45
C ILE A 61 -6.39 5.36 -4.96
N ILE A 62 -5.22 5.79 -4.47
CA ILE A 62 -4.79 5.63 -3.07
C ILE A 62 -5.76 6.36 -2.13
N VAL A 63 -6.16 7.60 -2.45
CA VAL A 63 -7.14 8.35 -1.64
C VAL A 63 -8.47 7.62 -1.55
N LEU A 64 -8.94 7.01 -2.65
CA LEU A 64 -10.17 6.23 -2.62
C LEU A 64 -10.01 4.94 -1.80
N LEU A 65 -8.87 4.25 -1.90
CA LEU A 65 -8.54 3.09 -1.06
C LEU A 65 -8.59 3.45 0.43
N LEU A 66 -7.96 4.56 0.83
CA LEU A 66 -8.00 5.04 2.22
C LEU A 66 -9.42 5.38 2.68
N THR A 67 -10.21 6.02 1.81
CA THR A 67 -11.61 6.36 2.10
C THR A 67 -12.44 5.10 2.31
N VAL A 68 -12.31 4.12 1.42
CA VAL A 68 -13.01 2.82 1.51
C VAL A 68 -12.56 2.04 2.75
N ASP A 69 -11.29 2.17 3.13
CA ASP A 69 -10.75 1.50 4.30
C ASP A 69 -11.29 2.07 5.61
N ALA A 70 -11.49 3.39 5.67
CA ALA A 70 -12.10 4.08 6.80
C ALA A 70 -13.59 3.75 7.03
N ILE A 71 -14.28 3.15 6.04
CA ILE A 71 -15.68 2.74 6.20
C ILE A 71 -15.75 1.54 7.15
N GLU A 72 -16.32 1.78 8.33
CA GLU A 72 -16.57 0.77 9.35
C GLU A 72 -17.95 0.12 9.16
N GLY A 73 -18.00 -1.21 9.15
CA GLY A 73 -19.26 -1.94 9.06
C GLY A 73 -19.11 -3.40 9.48
N ALA A 74 -19.88 -3.81 10.49
CA ALA A 74 -19.96 -5.21 10.92
C ALA A 74 -20.81 -6.09 9.97
N ASP A 75 -21.60 -5.44 9.10
CA ASP A 75 -22.48 -6.12 8.15
C ASP A 75 -21.70 -6.83 7.03
N LEU A 76 -22.08 -8.07 6.74
CA LEU A 76 -21.40 -8.90 5.75
C LEU A 76 -21.44 -8.31 4.33
N MET A 77 -22.53 -7.60 3.96
CA MET A 77 -22.64 -6.97 2.65
C MET A 77 -21.70 -5.76 2.52
N VAL A 78 -21.54 -4.99 3.60
CA VAL A 78 -20.59 -3.87 3.62
C VAL A 78 -19.17 -4.41 3.48
N ARG A 79 -18.84 -5.50 4.18
CA ARG A 79 -17.51 -6.13 4.11
C ARG A 79 -17.20 -6.70 2.73
N SER A 80 -18.15 -7.42 2.11
CA SER A 80 -17.94 -8.00 0.78
C SER A 80 -17.81 -6.93 -0.30
N ALA A 81 -18.63 -5.89 -0.25
CA ALA A 81 -18.55 -4.78 -1.19
C ALA A 81 -17.27 -3.95 -1.00
N LYS A 82 -16.86 -3.69 0.25
CA LYS A 82 -15.56 -3.07 0.56
C LYS A 82 -14.42 -3.85 -0.07
N ARG A 83 -14.37 -5.17 0.16
CA ARG A 83 -13.34 -6.05 -0.38
C ARG A 83 -13.30 -6.01 -1.91
N SER A 84 -14.44 -6.16 -2.57
CA SER A 84 -14.53 -6.09 -4.03
C SER A 84 -14.03 -4.75 -4.60
N MET A 85 -14.27 -3.63 -3.90
CA MET A 85 -13.77 -2.33 -4.34
C MET A 85 -12.26 -2.18 -4.13
N VAL A 86 -11.74 -2.69 -3.01
CA VAL A 86 -10.30 -2.68 -2.71
C VAL A 86 -9.54 -3.52 -3.74
N ASP A 87 -9.96 -4.77 -3.96
CA ASP A 87 -9.31 -5.69 -4.90
C ASP A 87 -9.22 -5.08 -6.31
N GLU A 88 -10.27 -4.39 -6.75
CA GLU A 88 -10.27 -3.70 -8.05
C GLU A 88 -9.34 -2.48 -8.07
N LEU A 89 -9.38 -1.63 -7.04
CA LEU A 89 -8.52 -0.45 -6.98
C LEU A 89 -7.04 -0.84 -6.91
N GLU A 90 -6.70 -1.89 -6.17
CA GLU A 90 -5.35 -2.45 -6.12
C GLU A 90 -4.93 -2.96 -7.50
N ALA A 91 -5.79 -3.74 -8.19
CA ALA A 91 -5.49 -4.22 -9.54
C ALA A 91 -5.29 -3.09 -10.56
N MET A 92 -6.05 -1.98 -10.44
CA MET A 92 -5.85 -0.81 -11.28
C MET A 92 -4.55 -0.07 -10.96
N LEU A 93 -4.18 -0.02 -9.68
CA LEU A 93 -2.94 0.62 -9.24
C LEU A 93 -1.72 -0.16 -9.73
N ASP A 94 -1.73 -1.49 -9.65
CA ASP A 94 -0.64 -2.35 -10.14
C ASP A 94 -0.34 -2.14 -11.63
N VAL A 95 -1.34 -1.77 -12.43
CA VAL A 95 -1.15 -1.48 -13.86
C VAL A 95 -0.55 -0.09 -14.08
N VAL A 96 -0.86 0.88 -13.23
CA VAL A 96 -0.46 2.28 -13.40
C VAL A 96 0.89 2.56 -12.74
N ASP A 97 1.08 2.05 -11.53
CA ASP A 97 2.28 2.15 -10.73
C ASP A 97 2.65 0.74 -10.24
N PRO A 98 3.30 -0.07 -11.09
CA PRO A 98 3.71 -1.41 -10.71
C PRO A 98 4.74 -1.34 -9.57
N GLN A 99 4.26 -1.53 -8.34
CA GLN A 99 5.12 -1.73 -7.18
C GLN A 99 5.93 -3.03 -7.38
N PRO A 100 7.20 -3.10 -6.92
CA PRO A 100 7.95 -4.33 -6.96
C PRO A 100 7.20 -5.46 -6.22
N PRO A 101 7.16 -6.68 -6.78
CA PRO A 101 6.36 -7.77 -6.24
C PRO A 101 6.74 -8.06 -4.79
N GLY A 102 5.74 -8.05 -3.90
CA GLY A 102 5.91 -8.30 -2.46
C GLY A 102 5.40 -7.19 -1.53
N LYS A 103 4.95 -6.05 -2.07
CA LYS A 103 4.41 -4.92 -1.27
C LYS A 103 2.89 -4.84 -1.40
N SER A 104 2.16 -5.80 -0.83
CA SER A 104 0.70 -5.68 -0.67
C SER A 104 0.38 -4.42 0.15
N LEU A 105 -0.31 -3.47 -0.46
CA LEU A 105 -0.61 -2.14 0.11
C LEU A 105 -1.42 -2.22 1.41
N SER A 106 -2.13 -3.32 1.65
CA SER A 106 -2.86 -3.57 2.89
C SER A 106 -1.96 -3.59 4.15
N MET A 107 -0.64 -3.66 4.01
CA MET A 107 0.31 -3.73 5.12
C MET A 107 1.26 -2.53 5.28
N LYS A 108 1.15 -1.47 4.46
CA LYS A 108 2.10 -0.33 4.50
C LYS A 108 1.58 0.91 5.25
N ARG A 109 0.81 0.70 6.33
CA ARG A 109 0.55 1.76 7.33
C ARG A 109 1.78 1.98 8.21
N ARG A 110 2.81 2.62 7.64
CA ARG A 110 4.03 3.19 8.25
C ARG A 110 5.25 2.84 7.40
N MET A 111 5.43 3.53 6.29
CA MET A 111 6.76 4.07 5.98
C MET A 111 6.56 5.39 5.25
N PHE A 112 6.83 6.46 6.00
CA PHE A 112 7.46 7.69 5.52
C PHE A 112 8.50 7.36 4.44
N ASP A 113 8.67 8.24 3.44
CA ASP A 113 9.64 8.09 2.35
C ASP A 113 11.04 7.79 2.90
N MET A 114 11.34 6.49 3.07
CA MET A 114 12.66 6.01 3.44
C MET A 114 13.37 5.70 2.13
N PRO A 115 14.49 6.38 1.80
CA PRO A 115 15.25 6.07 0.60
C PRO A 115 15.93 4.72 0.77
N ASP A 116 15.22 3.64 0.43
CA ASP A 116 15.67 2.24 0.55
C ASP A 116 16.98 1.97 -0.20
N GLY A 117 17.29 2.74 -1.25
CA GLY A 117 18.43 2.47 -2.14
C GLY A 117 19.78 3.03 -1.65
N VAL A 118 19.79 4.11 -0.87
CA VAL A 118 21.05 4.78 -0.49
C VAL A 118 21.77 4.02 0.63
N ILE A 119 21.00 3.45 1.56
CA ILE A 119 21.55 2.73 2.72
C ILE A 119 22.16 1.39 2.31
N GLN A 120 21.55 0.67 1.36
CA GLN A 120 22.04 -0.63 0.92
C GLN A 120 23.42 -0.53 0.25
N LYS A 121 23.65 0.54 -0.53
CA LYS A 121 24.94 0.77 -1.19
C LYS A 121 26.03 1.13 -0.18
N GLN A 122 25.75 2.02 0.75
CA GLN A 122 26.69 2.39 1.82
C GLN A 122 27.00 1.21 2.75
N LEU A 123 26.00 0.39 3.07
CA LEU A 123 26.20 -0.82 3.86
C LEU A 123 27.06 -1.84 3.12
N ALA A 124 26.82 -2.06 1.82
CA ALA A 124 27.63 -2.96 1.00
C ALA A 124 29.09 -2.50 0.88
N GLU A 125 29.31 -1.19 0.68
CA GLU A 125 30.65 -0.59 0.65
C GLU A 125 31.36 -0.72 2.01
N GLY A 126 30.65 -0.47 3.11
CA GLY A 126 31.18 -0.64 4.46
C GLY A 126 31.55 -2.09 4.78
N VAL A 127 30.70 -3.06 4.39
CA VAL A 127 30.99 -4.49 4.57
C VAL A 127 32.21 -4.92 3.74
N ALA A 128 32.33 -4.47 2.50
CA ALA A 128 33.49 -4.76 1.66
C ALA A 128 34.80 -4.24 2.27
N GLN A 129 34.75 -3.05 2.89
CA GLN A 129 35.91 -2.46 3.55
C GLN A 129 36.34 -3.25 4.78
N VAL A 130 35.39 -3.72 5.61
CA VAL A 130 35.70 -4.54 6.79
C VAL A 130 36.27 -5.90 6.39
N VAL A 131 35.73 -6.54 5.35
CA VAL A 131 36.27 -7.80 4.82
C VAL A 131 37.71 -7.64 4.35
N GLN A 132 38.02 -6.56 3.61
CA GLN A 132 39.40 -6.27 3.18
C GLN A 132 40.36 -6.08 4.36
N MET A 133 39.92 -5.42 5.43
CA MET A 133 40.75 -5.22 6.63
C MET A 133 41.05 -6.55 7.33
N LEU A 134 40.06 -7.44 7.45
CA LEU A 134 40.23 -8.77 8.05
C LEU A 134 41.16 -9.68 7.22
N ASP A 135 41.07 -9.62 5.89
CA ASP A 135 41.97 -10.37 5.00
C ASP A 135 43.42 -9.85 5.07
N GLN A 136 43.61 -8.55 5.28
CA GLN A 136 44.95 -7.96 5.48
C GLN A 136 45.55 -8.36 6.84
N GLU A 137 44.74 -8.42 7.90
CA GLU A 137 45.20 -8.87 9.22
C GLU A 137 45.57 -10.37 9.22
N GLN A 138 44.82 -11.21 8.50
CA GLN A 138 45.15 -12.64 8.37
C GLN A 138 46.43 -12.88 7.55
N ASN A 139 46.67 -12.10 6.48
CA ASN A 139 47.90 -12.21 5.70
C ASN A 139 49.12 -11.57 6.40
N GLY A 140 48.91 -10.57 7.26
CA GLY A 140 49.96 -10.02 8.12
C GLY A 140 50.44 -11.03 9.17
N ALA A 141 49.51 -11.80 9.76
CA ALA A 141 49.82 -12.82 10.76
C ALA A 141 50.57 -14.04 10.20
N GLN A 142 50.36 -14.41 8.93
CA GLN A 142 51.05 -15.55 8.30
C GLN A 142 52.54 -15.28 8.00
N THR A 143 53.00 -14.03 8.03
CA THR A 143 54.42 -13.70 7.77
C THR A 143 55.33 -13.79 9.00
N PHE A 144 54.79 -14.03 10.20
CA PHE A 144 55.58 -14.15 11.43
C PHE A 144 55.80 -15.59 11.94
N GLU A 145 55.23 -16.62 11.31
CA GLU A 145 55.40 -18.03 11.70
C GLU A 145 56.31 -18.87 10.77
N ALA A 146 57.20 -18.23 9.99
CA ALA A 146 58.17 -18.92 9.12
C ALA A 146 59.64 -18.73 9.54
N CYS A 147 59.92 -18.52 10.84
CA CYS A 147 61.28 -18.52 11.37
C CYS A 147 61.35 -19.17 12.75
N PHE A 148 61.30 -20.50 12.78
CA PHE A 148 62.01 -21.37 13.74
C PHE A 148 62.26 -22.73 13.10
#